data_AF-A0A2I1GHQ2-F1
#
_entry.id   AF-A0A2I1GHQ2-F1
#
_cell.length_a   1.000
_cell.length_b   1.000
_cell.length_c   1.000
_cell.angle_alpha   90.00
_cell.angle_beta   90.00
_cell.angle_gamma   90.00
#
_symmetry.space_group_name_H-M   'P 1'
#
loop_
_entity.id
_entity.type
_entity.pdbx_description
1 polymer ?
#
loop_
_entity_poly.entity_id
_entity_poly.type
_entity_poly.pdbx_seq_one_letter_code
_entity_poly.pdbx_strand_id
1 'polypeptide(L)'
;MEDNGSVSEGNITWKDIEKAQIKIMEEGFHLRYRKDSKFIREYAGYVSRLRQEENPNEYVRNVAIMLFPDDEAYNIKIARYRKWYANKKNLLKSVEHLYKLYYELSKEERPMVTNEIENAIEEAIKAESI
;
A
#
# COMPACT_ATOMS: atom_id res chain seq x y z
N MET A 1 -8.82 -14.92 36.32
CA MET A 1 -9.23 -13.80 35.45
C MET A 1 -7.98 -13.03 35.11
N GLU A 2 -7.36 -13.35 33.99
CA GLU A 2 -6.52 -12.41 33.23
C GLU A 2 -6.88 -12.68 31.78
N ASP A 3 -7.72 -11.79 31.26
CA ASP A 3 -8.16 -11.76 29.87
C ASP A 3 -6.95 -11.33 29.03
N ASN A 4 -6.30 -12.32 28.41
CA ASN A 4 -5.38 -12.09 27.31
C ASN A 4 -6.19 -11.47 26.19
N GLY A 5 -6.24 -10.13 26.17
CA GLY A 5 -6.72 -9.32 25.06
C GLY A 5 -5.89 -9.61 23.81
N SER A 6 -6.18 -10.75 23.21
CA SER A 6 -5.83 -11.12 21.86
C SER A 6 -6.39 -10.01 20.99
N VAL A 7 -5.50 -9.14 20.52
CA VAL A 7 -5.81 -8.16 19.48
C VAL A 7 -6.35 -8.99 18.33
N SER A 8 -7.65 -8.87 18.06
CA SER A 8 -8.25 -9.47 16.88
C SER A 8 -7.57 -8.87 15.65
N GLU A 9 -6.57 -9.55 15.11
CA GLU A 9 -5.93 -9.27 13.82
C GLU A 9 -7.01 -9.42 12.75
N GLY A 10 -7.76 -8.35 12.52
CA GLY A 10 -8.64 -8.26 11.37
C GLY A 10 -7.77 -8.11 10.13
N ASN A 11 -7.92 -9.04 9.18
CA ASN A 11 -7.25 -8.98 7.87
C ASN A 11 -7.39 -7.58 7.26
N ILE A 12 -6.30 -6.99 6.79
CA ILE A 12 -6.32 -5.66 6.17
C ILE A 12 -7.17 -5.73 4.89
N THR A 13 -8.14 -4.83 4.75
CA THR A 13 -9.02 -4.77 3.58
C THR A 13 -8.74 -3.56 2.72
N TRP A 14 -9.26 -3.58 1.48
CA TRP A 14 -9.22 -2.42 0.60
C TRP A 14 -9.87 -1.17 1.20
N LYS A 15 -10.83 -1.34 2.14
CA LYS A 15 -11.46 -0.22 2.86
C LYS A 15 -10.50 0.48 3.82
N ASP A 16 -9.59 -0.25 4.43
CA ASP A 16 -8.56 0.33 5.30
C ASP A 16 -7.58 1.19 4.48
N ILE A 17 -7.20 0.69 3.31
CA ILE A 17 -6.37 1.41 2.33
C ILE A 17 -7.09 2.65 1.78
N GLU A 18 -8.37 2.54 1.40
CA GLU A 18 -9.20 3.67 0.98
C GLU A 18 -9.24 4.75 2.07
N LYS A 19 -9.55 4.37 3.31
CA LYS A 19 -9.65 5.29 4.45
C LYS A 19 -8.33 5.99 4.73
N ALA A 20 -7.20 5.27 4.68
CA ALA A 20 -5.89 5.84 4.89
C ALA A 20 -5.52 6.87 3.80
N GLN A 21 -5.88 6.61 2.54
CA GLN A 21 -5.67 7.56 1.44
C GLN A 21 -6.53 8.82 1.58
N ILE A 22 -7.81 8.66 1.92
CA ILE A 22 -8.70 9.80 2.22
C ILE A 22 -8.14 10.63 3.37
N LYS A 23 -7.62 9.98 4.41
CA LYS A 23 -7.03 10.67 5.55
C LYS A 23 -5.83 11.55 5.15
N ILE A 24 -4.99 11.07 4.24
CA ILE A 24 -3.88 11.87 3.69
C ILE A 24 -4.41 13.10 2.93
N MET A 25 -5.51 12.97 2.18
CA MET A 25 -6.15 14.11 1.52
C MET A 25 -6.69 15.13 2.52
N GLU A 26 -7.34 14.68 3.61
CA GLU A 26 -7.80 15.55 4.70
C GLU A 26 -6.64 16.36 5.30
N GLU A 27 -5.52 15.70 5.62
CA GLU A 27 -4.34 16.39 6.15
C GLU A 27 -3.72 17.34 5.11
N GLY A 28 -3.79 17.00 3.82
CA GLY A 28 -3.46 17.91 2.73
C GLY A 28 -4.31 19.19 2.77
N PHE A 29 -5.63 19.06 2.94
CA PHE A 29 -6.52 20.22 3.03
C PHE A 29 -6.28 21.05 4.29
N HIS A 30 -6.00 20.43 5.44
CA HIS A 30 -5.59 21.15 6.66
C HIS A 30 -4.32 21.97 6.44
N LEU A 31 -3.39 21.47 5.62
CA LEU A 31 -2.18 22.16 5.20
C LEU A 31 -2.39 23.14 4.02
N ARG A 32 -3.65 23.46 3.69
CA ARG A 32 -4.04 24.41 2.63
C ARG A 32 -3.64 24.01 1.21
N TYR A 33 -3.40 22.73 0.95
CA TYR A 33 -3.25 22.26 -0.44
C TYR A 33 -4.56 22.50 -1.20
N ARG A 34 -4.45 23.06 -2.41
CA ARG A 34 -5.61 23.28 -3.27
C ARG A 34 -6.14 21.94 -3.81
N LYS A 35 -7.44 21.87 -4.08
CA LYS A 35 -8.12 20.69 -4.67
C LYS A 35 -7.51 20.22 -6.00
N ASP A 36 -6.96 21.15 -6.77
CA ASP A 36 -6.31 20.93 -8.06
C ASP A 36 -4.79 20.72 -7.94
N SER A 37 -4.23 20.71 -6.73
CA SER A 37 -2.81 20.44 -6.52
C SER A 37 -2.47 19.01 -6.95
N LYS A 38 -1.25 18.82 -7.47
CA LYS A 38 -0.75 17.49 -7.87
C LYS A 38 -0.92 16.47 -6.75
N PHE A 39 -0.60 16.86 -5.52
CA PHE A 39 -0.73 16.03 -4.32
C PHE A 39 -2.16 15.54 -4.11
N ILE A 40 -3.15 16.44 -4.09
CA ILE A 40 -4.56 16.04 -3.87
C ILE A 40 -5.08 15.20 -5.03
N ARG A 41 -4.77 15.57 -6.28
CA ARG A 41 -5.20 14.81 -7.47
C ARG A 41 -4.64 13.39 -7.50
N GLU A 42 -3.41 13.21 -7.03
CA GLU A 42 -2.78 11.90 -6.99
C GLU A 42 -3.52 10.93 -6.04
N TYR A 43 -3.78 11.33 -4.80
CA TYR A 43 -4.55 10.50 -3.85
C TYR A 43 -6.01 10.32 -4.26
N ALA A 44 -6.65 11.36 -4.82
CA ALA A 44 -8.00 11.22 -5.39
C ALA A 44 -8.02 10.19 -6.54
N GLY A 45 -6.99 10.17 -7.38
CA GLY A 45 -6.82 9.20 -8.46
C GLY A 45 -6.63 7.77 -7.94
N TYR A 46 -5.86 7.57 -6.87
CA TYR A 46 -5.73 6.25 -6.26
C TYR A 46 -7.06 5.75 -5.66
N VAL A 47 -7.79 6.60 -4.93
CA VAL A 47 -9.13 6.25 -4.39
C VAL A 47 -10.13 5.95 -5.51
N SER A 48 -10.12 6.75 -6.58
CA SER A 48 -11.02 6.55 -7.72
C SER A 48 -10.76 5.22 -8.41
N ARG A 49 -9.49 4.88 -8.67
CA ARG A 49 -9.13 3.58 -9.28
C ARG A 49 -9.54 2.43 -8.38
N LEU A 50 -9.19 2.50 -7.10
CA LEU A 50 -9.53 1.46 -6.12
C LEU A 50 -11.03 1.15 -6.06
N ARG A 51 -11.89 2.17 -6.16
CA ARG A 51 -13.36 2.01 -6.15
C ARG A 51 -13.93 1.36 -7.43
N GLN A 52 -13.18 1.39 -8.52
CA GLN A 52 -13.59 0.88 -9.83
C GLN A 52 -13.10 -0.55 -10.09
N GLU A 53 -12.19 -1.05 -9.27
CA GLU A 53 -11.68 -2.41 -9.37
C GLU A 53 -12.80 -3.43 -9.10
N GLU A 54 -12.85 -4.48 -9.92
CA GLU A 54 -13.79 -5.60 -9.74
C GLU A 54 -13.46 -6.39 -8.47
N ASN A 55 -12.18 -6.59 -8.20
CA ASN A 55 -11.68 -7.20 -6.97
C ASN A 55 -10.72 -6.26 -6.22
N PRO A 56 -11.23 -5.30 -5.44
CA PRO A 56 -10.41 -4.27 -4.82
C PRO A 56 -9.47 -4.82 -3.73
N ASN A 57 -9.79 -5.95 -3.10
CA ASN A 57 -8.90 -6.60 -2.12
C ASN A 57 -7.67 -7.21 -2.83
N GLU A 58 -7.88 -7.92 -3.94
CA GLU A 58 -6.79 -8.48 -4.74
C GLU A 58 -5.92 -7.37 -5.35
N TYR A 59 -6.56 -6.30 -5.85
CA TYR A 59 -5.85 -5.14 -6.36
C TYR A 59 -4.89 -4.53 -5.32
N VAL A 60 -5.35 -4.28 -4.08
CA VAL A 60 -4.47 -3.68 -3.05
C VAL A 60 -3.35 -4.62 -2.62
N ARG A 61 -3.57 -5.94 -2.64
CA ARG A 61 -2.51 -6.94 -2.41
C ARG A 61 -1.45 -6.89 -3.50
N ASN A 62 -1.85 -6.87 -4.77
CA ASN A 62 -0.91 -6.76 -5.89
C ASN A 62 -0.11 -5.46 -5.83
N VAL A 63 -0.76 -4.33 -5.51
CA VAL A 63 -0.09 -3.05 -5.27
C VAL A 63 0.89 -3.15 -4.11
N ALA A 64 0.52 -3.79 -2.99
CA ALA A 64 1.37 -3.98 -1.83
C ALA A 64 2.67 -4.75 -2.19
N ILE A 65 2.54 -5.88 -2.88
CA ILE A 65 3.66 -6.73 -3.29
C ILE A 65 4.60 -5.97 -4.24
N MET A 66 4.07 -5.27 -5.24
CA MET A 66 4.87 -4.46 -6.17
C MET A 66 5.58 -3.29 -5.46
N LEU A 67 4.93 -2.70 -4.46
CA LEU A 67 5.44 -1.54 -3.75
C LEU A 67 6.54 -1.91 -2.75
N PHE A 68 6.40 -3.06 -2.10
CA PHE A 68 7.27 -3.54 -1.02
C PHE A 68 7.64 -5.02 -1.22
N PRO A 69 8.50 -5.31 -2.21
CA PRO A 69 9.00 -6.67 -2.47
C PRO A 69 9.91 -7.20 -1.35
N ASP A 70 10.44 -6.33 -0.50
CA ASP A 70 11.26 -6.65 0.67
C ASP A 70 11.21 -5.53 1.72
N ASP A 71 11.80 -5.82 2.89
CA ASP A 71 11.86 -4.88 4.01
C ASP A 71 12.74 -3.65 3.71
N GLU A 72 13.74 -3.78 2.82
CA GLU A 72 14.62 -2.67 2.43
C GLU A 72 13.85 -1.61 1.62
N ALA A 73 13.03 -2.04 0.67
CA ALA A 73 12.15 -1.18 -0.12
C ALA A 73 11.21 -0.36 0.77
N TYR A 74 10.63 -0.99 1.81
CA TYR A 74 9.82 -0.30 2.81
C TYR A 74 10.62 0.74 3.59
N ASN A 75 11.77 0.36 4.14
CA ASN A 75 12.61 1.23 4.94
C ASN A 75 13.11 2.46 4.17
N ILE A 76 13.56 2.27 2.91
CA ILE A 76 13.97 3.37 2.03
C ILE A 76 12.81 4.34 1.78
N LYS A 77 11.61 3.82 1.50
CA LYS A 77 10.45 4.64 1.19
C LYS A 77 9.99 5.44 2.41
N ILE A 78 9.88 4.82 3.59
CA ILE A 78 9.52 5.52 4.84
C ILE A 78 10.56 6.57 5.23
N ALA A 79 11.86 6.28 5.10
CA ALA A 79 12.91 7.26 5.40
C ALA A 79 12.80 8.52 4.52
N ARG A 80 12.45 8.37 3.23
CA ARG A 80 12.19 9.51 2.33
C ARG A 80 11.00 10.35 2.79
N TYR A 81 9.87 9.72 3.15
CA TYR A 81 8.70 10.45 3.63
C TYR A 81 8.94 11.17 4.95
N ARG A 82 9.67 10.55 5.89
CA ARG A 82 10.11 11.20 7.13
C ARG A 82 10.91 12.47 6.85
N LYS A 83 11.79 12.45 5.86
CA LYS A 83 12.55 13.65 5.43
C LYS A 83 11.66 14.70 4.78
N TRP A 84 10.79 14.32 3.85
CA TRP A 84 9.92 15.26 3.13
C TRP A 84 8.84 15.91 4.00
N TYR A 85 8.32 15.18 4.98
CA TYR A 85 7.22 15.62 5.83
C TYR A 85 7.62 15.84 7.29
N ALA A 86 8.92 16.02 7.57
CA ALA A 86 9.44 16.23 8.93
C ALA A 86 8.69 17.33 9.71
N ASN A 87 8.33 18.42 9.04
CA ASN A 87 7.62 19.56 9.64
C ASN A 87 6.08 19.46 9.55
N LYS A 88 5.54 18.35 9.04
CA LYS A 88 4.11 18.13 8.78
C LYS A 88 3.64 16.88 9.53
N LYS A 89 3.69 16.92 10.87
CA LYS A 89 3.53 15.75 11.75
C LYS A 89 2.28 14.91 11.47
N ASN A 90 1.11 15.54 11.31
CA ASN A 90 -0.15 14.81 11.06
C ASN A 90 -0.14 14.13 9.69
N LEU A 91 0.29 14.85 8.65
CA LEU A 91 0.44 14.28 7.31
C LEU A 91 1.45 13.13 7.30
N LEU A 92 2.61 13.29 7.95
CA LEU A 92 3.61 12.23 8.06
C LEU A 92 3.02 11.00 8.72
N LYS A 93 2.30 11.16 9.84
CA LYS A 93 1.62 10.05 10.54
C LYS A 93 0.62 9.33 9.63
N SER A 94 -0.17 10.05 8.84
CA SER A 94 -1.12 9.45 7.89
C SER A 94 -0.42 8.71 6.75
N VAL A 95 0.68 9.25 6.24
CA VAL A 95 1.51 8.63 5.21
C VAL A 95 2.17 7.35 5.74
N GLU A 96 2.80 7.40 6.92
CA GLU A 96 3.41 6.21 7.55
C GLU A 96 2.36 5.13 7.83
N HIS A 97 1.16 5.51 8.24
CA HIS A 97 0.07 4.56 8.45
C HIS A 97 -0.34 3.85 7.16
N LEU A 98 -0.56 4.59 6.06
CA LEU A 98 -0.90 3.99 4.76
C LEU A 98 0.17 3.01 4.30
N TYR A 99 1.44 3.43 4.34
CA TYR A 99 2.53 2.58 3.85
C TYR A 99 2.81 1.40 4.78
N LYS A 100 2.52 1.50 6.09
CA LYS A 100 2.52 0.34 6.97
C LYS A 100 1.44 -0.66 6.56
N LEU A 101 0.22 -0.23 6.25
CA LEU A 101 -0.85 -1.14 5.79
C LEU A 101 -0.42 -1.90 4.53
N TYR A 102 0.14 -1.21 3.53
CA TYR A 102 0.68 -1.87 2.35
C TYR A 102 1.84 -2.83 2.66
N TYR A 103 2.69 -2.52 3.64
CA TYR A 103 3.80 -3.39 4.01
C TYR A 103 3.34 -4.66 4.74
N GLU A 104 2.34 -4.58 5.61
CA GLU A 104 1.75 -5.78 6.21
C GLU A 104 1.02 -6.62 5.14
N LEU A 105 0.27 -5.98 4.23
CA LEU A 105 -0.38 -6.66 3.10
C LEU A 105 0.64 -7.38 2.19
N SER A 106 1.84 -6.82 1.99
CA SER A 106 2.86 -7.46 1.15
C SER A 106 3.48 -8.70 1.79
N LYS A 107 3.19 -8.95 3.06
CA LYS A 107 3.64 -10.12 3.82
C LYS A 107 2.57 -11.20 3.99
N GLU A 108 1.29 -10.84 3.97
CA GLU A 108 0.17 -11.76 4.23
C GLU A 108 0.12 -12.94 3.23
N GLU A 109 0.53 -12.74 1.99
CA GLU A 109 0.66 -13.81 1.00
C GLU A 109 2.01 -13.70 0.28
N ARG A 110 3.03 -14.35 0.85
CA ARG A 110 4.17 -14.90 0.09
C ARG A 110 4.10 -16.44 0.02
N PRO A 111 3.05 -17.12 -0.49
CA PRO A 111 3.04 -18.57 -0.41
C PRO A 111 4.00 -19.22 -1.41
N MET A 112 4.18 -18.68 -2.63
CA MET A 112 4.80 -19.46 -3.71
C MET A 112 5.30 -18.63 -4.91
N VAL A 113 5.61 -17.33 -4.72
CA VAL A 113 6.00 -16.43 -5.83
C VAL A 113 7.25 -16.90 -6.56
N THR A 114 8.14 -17.69 -5.94
CA THR A 114 9.24 -18.34 -6.68
C THR A 114 8.71 -19.34 -7.69
N ASN A 115 7.79 -20.23 -7.33
CA ASN A 115 7.41 -21.34 -8.20
C ASN A 115 6.50 -20.89 -9.35
N GLU A 116 5.60 -19.93 -9.13
CA GLU A 116 4.74 -19.42 -10.20
C GLU A 116 5.49 -18.50 -11.17
N ILE A 117 6.44 -17.70 -10.68
CA ILE A 117 7.33 -16.91 -11.55
C ILE A 117 8.31 -17.84 -12.27
N GLU A 118 8.90 -18.82 -11.60
CA GLU A 118 9.77 -19.83 -12.23
C GLU A 118 9.02 -20.59 -13.32
N ASN A 119 7.79 -21.05 -13.05
CA ASN A 119 6.95 -21.72 -14.04
C ASN A 119 6.60 -20.79 -15.21
N ALA A 120 6.20 -19.54 -14.94
CA ALA A 120 5.88 -18.57 -16.00
C ALA A 120 7.11 -18.20 -16.85
N ILE A 121 8.30 -18.10 -16.24
CA ILE A 121 9.57 -17.91 -16.95
C ILE A 121 9.88 -19.15 -17.81
N GLU A 122 9.69 -20.36 -17.28
CA GLU A 122 9.97 -21.60 -18.00
C GLU A 122 9.00 -21.81 -19.18
N GLU A 123 7.72 -21.46 -19.00
CA GLU A 123 6.73 -21.45 -20.08
C GLU A 123 7.08 -20.43 -21.17
N ALA A 124 7.49 -19.21 -20.79
CA ALA A 124 7.93 -18.19 -21.73
C ALA A 124 9.19 -18.62 -22.52
N ILE A 125 10.17 -19.27 -21.87
CA ILE A 125 11.37 -19.80 -22.54
C ILE A 125 10.99 -20.91 -23.54
N LYS A 126 10.06 -21.81 -23.19
CA LYS A 126 9.59 -22.87 -24.09
C LYS A 126 8.87 -22.33 -25.31
N ALA A 127 8.10 -21.25 -25.17
CA ALA A 127 7.35 -20.63 -26.27
C ALA A 127 8.24 -20.01 -27.36
N GLU A 128 9.43 -19.52 -27.00
CA GLU A 128 10.40 -18.91 -27.93
C GLU A 128 11.38 -19.92 -28.56
N SER A 129 11.35 -21.19 -28.13
CA SER A 129 12.28 -22.24 -28.59
C SER A 129 11.76 -23.04 -29.80
N ILE A 130 10.86 -22.46 -30.60
CA ILE A 130 10.28 -23.07 -31.82
C ILE A 130 10.96 -22.52 -33.07
#